data_AF-A0A7R9QSR7-F1
#
_entry.id   AF-A0A7R9QSR7-F1
#
_cell.length_a   1.000
_cell.length_b   1.000
_cell.length_c   1.000
_cell.angle_alpha   90.00
_cell.angle_beta   90.00
_cell.angle_gamma   90.00
#
_symmetry.space_group_name_H-M   'P 1'
#
loop_
_entity.id
_entity.type
_entity.pdbx_description
1 polymer ?
#
loop_
_entity_poly.entity_id
_entity_poly.type
_entity_poly.pdbx_seq_one_letter_code
_entity_poly.pdbx_strand_id
1 'polypeptide(L)'
;MACIIGMSATTLCPTNDYVPKGIAVIKSNTVNGLVRFEQSADGTRVVVNINVTGLVPAGDHGFHVHQNGDLSDGCMSAGAHFNPYNQTHGAPNDTVRHVGDLGNIIADSEGKVVREYNDTQIKLSGPNSIIGRAVVFHALVDDLGKGQGEREQESKKTGNAGARVACAVIGIAKE
;
A
#
# COMPACT_ATOMS: atom_id res chain seq x y z
N MET A 1 -8.54 30.34 1.40
CA MET A 1 -8.49 31.35 2.47
C MET A 1 -7.11 32.01 2.38
N ALA A 2 -7.03 33.27 1.95
CA ALA A 2 -5.75 33.99 1.84
C ALA A 2 -5.43 34.66 3.17
N CYS A 3 -4.21 34.48 3.68
CA CYS A 3 -3.75 35.17 4.88
C CYS A 3 -2.99 36.43 4.46
N ILE A 4 -3.51 37.59 4.87
CA ILE A 4 -2.91 38.91 4.62
C ILE A 4 -1.73 39.07 5.59
N ILE A 5 -0.56 39.41 5.03
CA ILE A 5 0.70 39.49 5.77
C ILE A 5 0.76 40.84 6.52
N GLY A 6 0.55 40.81 7.83
CA GLY A 6 0.86 41.90 8.75
C GLY A 6 2.05 41.50 9.62
N MET A 7 3.10 42.33 9.60
CA MET A 7 4.32 42.12 10.39
C MET A 7 4.04 42.24 11.89
N SER A 8 4.64 41.33 12.67
CA SER A 8 4.77 41.30 14.14
C SER A 8 3.87 40.30 14.88
N ALA A 9 4.54 39.60 15.80
CA ALA A 9 4.10 38.51 16.67
C ALA A 9 3.85 37.16 15.98
N THR A 10 4.61 36.17 16.45
CA THR A 10 4.49 34.73 16.19
C THR A 10 3.04 34.26 16.32
N THR A 11 2.28 34.36 15.25
CA THR A 11 0.99 33.70 15.14
C THR A 11 1.31 32.27 14.75
N LEU A 12 1.36 31.38 15.74
CA LEU A 12 1.25 29.95 15.49
C LEU A 12 -0.08 29.77 14.76
N CYS A 13 -0.02 29.60 13.43
CA CYS A 13 -1.13 29.01 12.71
C CYS A 13 -1.43 27.70 13.45
N PRO A 14 -2.68 27.42 13.88
CA PRO A 14 -3.01 26.10 14.35
C PRO A 14 -2.57 25.14 13.24
N THR A 15 -1.56 24.32 13.52
CA THR A 15 -1.30 23.16 12.69
C THR A 15 -2.59 22.40 12.80
N ASN A 16 -3.34 22.34 11.71
CA ASN A 16 -4.46 21.44 11.67
C ASN A 16 -3.84 20.07 11.91
N ASP A 17 -4.01 19.51 13.12
CA ASP A 17 -3.53 18.18 13.53
C ASP A 17 -4.32 17.08 12.80
N TYR A 18 -4.74 17.38 11.57
CA TYR A 18 -5.39 16.48 10.65
C TYR A 18 -4.34 15.44 10.24
N VAL A 19 -4.48 14.26 10.81
CA VAL A 19 -3.75 13.05 10.46
C VAL A 19 -4.56 12.38 9.36
N PRO A 20 -4.11 12.40 8.08
CA PRO A 20 -4.84 11.74 7.01
C PRO A 20 -5.01 10.25 7.31
N LYS A 21 -6.22 9.73 7.08
CA LYS A 21 -6.53 8.30 7.23
C LYS A 21 -7.09 7.73 5.93
N GLY A 22 -6.60 6.55 5.56
CA GLY A 22 -7.04 5.78 4.40
C GLY A 22 -7.61 4.43 4.81
N ILE A 23 -8.52 3.89 4.01
CA ILE A 23 -9.10 2.57 4.21
C ILE A 23 -9.33 1.87 2.88
N ALA A 24 -8.92 0.60 2.79
CA ALA A 24 -9.34 -0.31 1.76
C ALA A 24 -10.24 -1.38 2.38
N VAL A 25 -11.45 -1.52 1.84
CA VAL A 25 -12.43 -2.52 2.29
C VAL A 25 -12.41 -3.68 1.30
N ILE A 26 -11.91 -4.83 1.74
CA ILE A 26 -11.82 -6.03 0.91
C ILE A 26 -13.09 -6.84 1.13
N LYS A 27 -13.87 -6.99 0.07
CA LYS A 27 -15.05 -7.85 0.06
C LYS A 27 -15.05 -8.69 -1.21
N SER A 28 -14.66 -9.94 -1.09
CA SER A 28 -14.63 -10.90 -2.20
C SER A 28 -15.23 -12.23 -1.74
N ASN A 29 -15.33 -13.19 -2.66
CA ASN A 29 -15.84 -14.52 -2.34
C ASN A 29 -14.92 -15.31 -1.40
N THR A 30 -13.64 -14.96 -1.34
CA THR A 30 -12.61 -15.68 -0.57
C THR A 30 -12.02 -14.78 0.51
N VAL A 31 -11.31 -13.71 0.11
CA VAL A 31 -10.64 -12.79 1.03
C VAL A 31 -11.58 -11.68 1.47
N ASN A 32 -11.65 -11.42 2.77
CA ASN A 32 -12.49 -10.38 3.35
C ASN A 32 -11.76 -9.67 4.49
N GLY A 33 -12.02 -8.38 4.67
CA GLY A 33 -11.47 -7.60 5.79
C GLY A 33 -11.10 -6.18 5.40
N LEU A 34 -10.15 -5.61 6.13
CA LEU A 34 -9.81 -4.20 6.07
C LEU A 34 -8.29 -4.01 6.05
N VAL A 35 -7.85 -3.02 5.27
CA VAL A 35 -6.52 -2.40 5.42
C VAL A 35 -6.74 -0.93 5.77
N ARG A 36 -6.09 -0.47 6.84
CA ARG A 36 -6.11 0.94 7.27
C ARG A 36 -4.72 1.54 7.11
N PHE A 37 -4.73 2.82 6.76
CA PHE A 37 -3.54 3.64 6.59
C PHE A 37 -3.68 4.88 7.45
N GLU A 38 -2.67 5.21 8.23
CA GLU A 38 -2.65 6.43 9.04
C GLU A 38 -1.32 7.15 8.84
N GLN A 39 -1.35 8.34 8.26
CA GLN A 39 -0.13 9.11 8.01
C GLN A 39 0.26 9.88 9.28
N SER A 40 1.48 9.71 9.76
CA SER A 40 1.98 10.43 10.94
C SER A 40 1.86 11.94 10.76
N ALA A 41 1.69 12.66 11.88
CA ALA A 41 1.49 14.12 11.87
C ALA A 41 2.66 14.88 11.19
N ASP A 42 3.88 14.37 11.30
CA ASP A 42 5.08 14.91 10.63
C ASP A 42 5.19 14.51 9.14
N GLY A 43 4.27 13.67 8.65
CA GLY A 43 4.22 13.15 7.29
C GLY A 43 5.36 12.19 6.94
N THR A 44 6.20 11.77 7.90
CA THR A 44 7.40 10.97 7.62
C THR A 44 7.08 9.51 7.31
N ARG A 45 5.98 8.98 7.85
CA ARG A 45 5.56 7.58 7.66
C ARG A 45 4.05 7.42 7.59
N VAL A 46 3.63 6.28 7.06
CA VAL A 46 2.26 5.79 7.11
C VAL A 46 2.27 4.47 7.89
N VAL A 47 1.43 4.39 8.92
CA VAL A 47 1.14 3.16 9.65
C VAL A 47 0.13 2.37 8.82
N VAL A 48 0.48 1.13 8.48
CA VAL A 48 -0.38 0.20 7.74
C VAL A 48 -0.87 -0.87 8.69
N ASN A 49 -2.19 -0.96 8.88
CA ASN A 49 -2.84 -1.96 9.72
C ASN A 49 -3.72 -2.86 8.86
N ILE A 50 -3.39 -4.16 8.82
CA ILE A 50 -4.05 -5.17 7.99
C ILE A 50 -4.78 -6.14 8.91
N ASN A 51 -6.07 -6.33 8.64
CA ASN A 51 -6.90 -7.34 9.29
C ASN A 51 -7.80 -7.99 8.24
N VAL A 52 -7.35 -9.12 7.69
CA VAL A 52 -8.06 -9.87 6.64
C VAL A 52 -8.12 -11.36 6.96
N THR A 53 -9.10 -12.04 6.39
CA THR A 53 -9.27 -13.49 6.45
C THR A 53 -9.48 -14.07 5.05
N GLY A 54 -9.32 -15.38 4.91
CA GLY A 54 -9.63 -16.11 3.67
C GLY A 54 -8.48 -16.17 2.66
N LEU A 55 -7.26 -15.84 3.08
CA LEU A 55 -6.05 -16.14 2.30
C LEU A 55 -5.70 -17.63 2.42
N VAL A 56 -4.78 -18.10 1.58
CA VAL A 56 -4.27 -19.47 1.68
C VAL A 56 -3.55 -19.60 3.03
N PRO A 57 -3.90 -20.59 3.86
CA PRO A 57 -3.29 -20.73 5.19
C PRO A 57 -1.79 -20.99 5.16
N ALA A 58 -1.11 -20.57 6.23
CA ALA A 58 0.31 -20.82 6.50
C ALA A 58 1.22 -20.42 5.33
N GLY A 59 0.98 -19.24 4.74
CA GLY A 59 1.66 -18.77 3.55
C GLY A 59 2.01 -17.28 3.57
N ASP A 60 3.08 -16.95 2.86
CA ASP A 60 3.45 -15.58 2.54
C ASP A 60 2.79 -15.16 1.22
N HIS A 61 2.25 -13.93 1.23
CA HIS A 61 1.53 -13.35 0.10
C HIS A 61 2.10 -11.98 -0.22
N GLY A 62 2.48 -11.75 -1.47
CA GLY A 62 2.85 -10.42 -1.95
C GLY A 62 1.70 -9.44 -1.75
N PHE A 63 2.04 -8.23 -1.30
CA PHE A 63 1.08 -7.19 -0.95
C PHE A 63 1.58 -5.85 -1.46
N HIS A 64 0.84 -5.25 -2.38
CA HIS A 64 1.27 -4.05 -3.07
C HIS A 64 0.15 -3.04 -3.22
N VAL A 65 0.53 -1.77 -3.38
CA VAL A 65 -0.35 -0.74 -3.94
C VAL A 65 -0.15 -0.69 -5.45
N HIS A 66 -1.22 -0.91 -6.20
CA HIS A 66 -1.24 -0.80 -7.66
C HIS A 66 -1.69 0.59 -8.11
N GLN A 67 -1.24 1.00 -9.28
CA GLN A 67 -1.35 2.39 -9.72
C GLN A 67 -2.80 2.90 -9.87
N ASN A 68 -3.76 2.05 -10.22
CA ASN A 68 -5.14 2.44 -10.47
C ASN A 68 -6.07 1.92 -9.37
N GLY A 69 -7.05 2.73 -8.97
CA GLY A 69 -8.24 2.28 -8.24
C GLY A 69 -9.35 1.78 -9.17
N ASP A 70 -9.01 1.39 -10.40
CA ASP A 70 -9.96 0.84 -11.36
C ASP A 70 -10.06 -0.68 -11.16
N LEU A 71 -11.26 -1.14 -10.80
CA LEU A 71 -11.56 -2.57 -10.60
C LEU A 71 -12.64 -3.08 -11.58
N SER A 72 -12.82 -2.40 -12.72
CA SER A 72 -13.83 -2.72 -13.74
C SER A 72 -13.70 -4.13 -14.33
N ASP A 73 -12.48 -4.65 -14.44
CA ASP A 73 -12.15 -6.04 -14.84
C ASP A 73 -11.50 -6.78 -13.66
N GLY A 74 -12.11 -6.63 -12.48
CA GLY A 74 -11.54 -7.12 -11.23
C GLY A 74 -10.16 -6.53 -10.96
N CYS A 75 -9.28 -7.33 -10.38
CA CYS A 75 -7.97 -6.84 -9.98
C CYS A 75 -7.02 -6.55 -11.14
N MET A 76 -7.33 -6.96 -12.38
CA MET A 76 -6.47 -6.72 -13.54
C MET A 76 -6.42 -5.23 -13.90
N SER A 77 -7.56 -4.54 -13.86
CA SER A 77 -7.67 -3.09 -14.14
C SER A 77 -6.86 -2.20 -13.18
N ALA A 78 -6.46 -2.73 -12.02
CA ALA A 78 -5.60 -2.01 -11.07
C ALA A 78 -4.22 -1.64 -11.68
N GLY A 79 -3.82 -2.31 -12.77
CA GLY A 79 -2.59 -2.00 -13.51
C GLY A 79 -1.33 -2.56 -12.83
N ALA A 80 -0.18 -1.93 -13.07
CA ALA A 80 1.10 -2.30 -12.45
C ALA A 80 1.22 -1.77 -11.01
N HIS A 81 2.32 -2.08 -10.32
CA HIS A 81 2.64 -1.48 -9.02
C HIS A 81 2.73 0.04 -9.14
N PHE A 82 2.37 0.76 -8.08
CA PHE A 82 2.48 2.21 -8.07
C PHE A 82 3.95 2.65 -8.05
N ASN A 83 4.43 3.12 -9.20
CA ASN A 83 5.85 3.44 -9.45
C ASN A 83 6.02 4.84 -10.08
N PRO A 84 5.85 5.92 -9.31
CA PRO A 84 5.99 7.29 -9.85
C PRO A 84 7.42 7.65 -10.25
N TYR A 85 8.42 6.87 -9.82
CA TYR A 85 9.85 7.15 -10.03
C TYR A 85 10.52 6.23 -11.04
N ASN A 86 9.76 5.35 -11.70
CA ASN A 86 10.26 4.40 -12.69
C ASN A 86 11.46 3.56 -12.18
N GLN A 87 11.38 3.14 -10.90
CA GLN A 87 12.38 2.26 -10.28
C GLN A 87 12.08 0.79 -10.59
N THR A 88 13.01 -0.10 -10.27
CA THR A 88 12.75 -1.55 -10.25
C THR A 88 12.06 -1.95 -8.95
N HIS A 89 11.35 -3.07 -8.99
CA HIS A 89 10.73 -3.71 -7.82
C HIS A 89 11.79 -4.03 -6.75
N GLY A 90 11.42 -3.93 -5.47
CA GLY A 90 12.32 -4.20 -4.35
C GLY A 90 11.61 -4.45 -3.02
N ALA A 91 12.38 -4.80 -1.98
CA ALA A 91 11.83 -4.98 -0.64
C ALA A 91 11.45 -3.63 -0.01
N PRO A 92 10.55 -3.60 1.00
CA PRO A 92 10.16 -2.35 1.65
C PRO A 92 11.32 -1.53 2.26
N ASN A 93 12.41 -2.18 2.65
CA ASN A 93 13.57 -1.51 3.24
C ASN A 93 14.68 -1.19 2.22
N ASP A 94 14.50 -1.55 0.96
CA ASP A 94 15.48 -1.26 -0.09
C ASP A 94 15.36 0.21 -0.53
N THR A 95 16.49 0.81 -0.90
CA THR A 95 16.55 2.19 -1.41
C THR A 95 15.96 2.33 -2.81
N VAL A 96 15.93 1.23 -3.57
CA VAL A 96 15.34 1.13 -4.90
C VAL A 96 14.17 0.16 -4.80
N ARG A 97 12.96 0.69 -4.94
CA ARG A 97 11.69 -0.04 -4.89
C ARG A 97 10.61 0.81 -5.53
N HIS A 98 9.51 0.22 -5.97
CA HIS A 98 8.34 1.04 -6.22
C HIS A 98 7.77 1.59 -4.90
N VAL A 99 7.09 2.73 -5.00
CA VAL A 99 6.37 3.30 -3.85
C VAL A 99 5.31 2.32 -3.34
N GLY A 100 4.69 1.55 -4.24
CA GLY A 100 3.69 0.56 -3.89
C GLY A 100 4.20 -0.78 -3.35
N ASP A 101 5.51 -1.02 -3.27
CA ASP A 101 6.04 -2.36 -2.94
C ASP A 101 6.03 -2.61 -1.43
N LEU A 102 4.95 -3.13 -0.85
CA LEU A 102 4.83 -3.30 0.60
C LEU A 102 5.29 -4.68 1.11
N GLY A 103 5.88 -5.48 0.23
CA GLY A 103 6.50 -6.78 0.54
C GLY A 103 5.46 -7.87 0.75
N ASN A 104 5.71 -8.76 1.72
CA ASN A 104 4.84 -9.90 2.00
C ASN A 104 3.99 -9.69 3.25
N ILE A 105 2.80 -10.25 3.28
CA ILE A 105 1.99 -10.49 4.48
C ILE A 105 1.91 -11.98 4.76
N ILE A 106 1.78 -12.35 6.04
CA ILE A 106 1.85 -13.76 6.48
C ILE A 106 0.47 -14.16 6.98
N ALA A 107 -0.16 -15.11 6.31
CA ALA A 107 -1.41 -15.70 6.75
C ALA A 107 -1.15 -16.83 7.75
N ASP A 108 -1.89 -16.85 8.86
CA ASP A 108 -1.82 -17.91 9.86
C ASP A 108 -2.46 -19.22 9.37
N SER A 109 -2.54 -20.22 10.25
CA SER A 109 -3.14 -21.53 9.92
C SER A 109 -4.62 -21.50 9.57
N GLU A 110 -5.30 -20.38 9.80
CA GLU A 110 -6.71 -20.15 9.46
C GLU A 110 -6.86 -19.22 8.24
N GLY A 111 -5.76 -18.82 7.60
CA GLY A 111 -5.79 -17.89 6.47
C GLY A 111 -6.06 -16.44 6.89
N LYS A 112 -5.80 -16.09 8.16
CA LYS A 112 -5.97 -14.76 8.72
C LYS A 112 -4.64 -14.02 8.80
N VAL A 113 -4.70 -12.71 8.54
CA VAL A 113 -3.57 -11.79 8.69
C VAL A 113 -3.99 -10.69 9.65
N VAL A 114 -3.24 -10.52 10.74
CA VAL A 114 -3.31 -9.35 11.61
C VAL A 114 -1.90 -8.79 11.71
N ARG A 115 -1.67 -7.63 11.08
CA ARG A 115 -0.35 -7.03 11.01
C ARG A 115 -0.41 -5.52 11.10
N GLU A 116 0.60 -4.96 11.76
CA GLU A 116 0.86 -3.52 11.76
C GLU A 116 2.33 -3.27 11.45
N TYR A 117 2.62 -2.31 10.57
CA TYR A 117 3.98 -1.87 10.25
C TYR A 117 3.97 -0.44 9.69
N ASN A 118 5.15 0.15 9.59
CA ASN A 118 5.34 1.49 9.03
C ASN A 118 5.95 1.40 7.64
N ASP A 119 5.51 2.28 6.73
CA ASP A 119 6.16 2.54 5.45
C ASP A 119 6.47 4.03 5.30
N THR A 120 7.61 4.36 4.71
CA THR A 120 8.10 5.74 4.57
C THR A 120 7.91 6.31 3.16
N GLN A 121 7.62 5.45 2.16
CA GLN A 121 7.49 5.82 0.75
C GLN A 121 6.06 6.21 0.39
N ILE A 122 5.07 5.40 0.79
CA ILE A 122 3.65 5.71 0.57
C ILE A 122 3.27 6.96 1.38
N LYS A 123 2.35 7.75 0.81
CA LYS A 123 1.73 8.89 1.46
C LYS A 123 0.22 8.83 1.23
N LEU A 124 -0.54 9.61 1.99
CA LEU A 124 -1.98 9.82 1.80
C LEU A 124 -2.28 11.17 1.14
N SER A 125 -1.24 11.90 0.75
CA SER A 125 -1.32 13.16 0.00
C SER A 125 -0.06 13.36 -0.86
N GLY A 126 -0.11 14.34 -1.77
CA GLY A 126 1.01 14.66 -2.65
C GLY A 126 1.29 13.61 -3.74
N PRO A 127 2.48 13.65 -4.38
CA PRO A 127 2.81 12.80 -5.52
C PRO A 127 2.78 11.30 -5.22
N ASN A 128 3.13 10.92 -3.99
CA ASN A 128 3.12 9.52 -3.52
C ASN A 128 1.81 9.12 -2.87
N SER A 129 0.74 9.90 -3.06
CA SER A 129 -0.57 9.57 -2.51
C SER A 129 -1.07 8.23 -3.05
N ILE A 130 -1.49 7.36 -2.13
CA ILE A 130 -2.14 6.08 -2.45
C ILE A 130 -3.68 6.18 -2.38
N ILE A 131 -4.23 7.33 -2.00
CA ILE A 131 -5.68 7.55 -2.03
C ILE A 131 -6.18 7.46 -3.49
N GLY A 132 -7.26 6.69 -3.70
CA GLY A 132 -7.83 6.42 -5.02
C GLY A 132 -7.07 5.35 -5.82
N ARG A 133 -6.02 4.75 -5.27
CA ARG A 133 -5.32 3.58 -5.82
C ARG A 133 -5.88 2.29 -5.24
N ALA A 134 -5.37 1.13 -5.64
CA ALA A 134 -5.83 -0.15 -5.11
C ALA A 134 -4.73 -0.88 -4.31
N VAL A 135 -5.09 -1.48 -3.18
CA VAL A 135 -4.29 -2.57 -2.60
C VAL A 135 -4.56 -3.85 -3.39
N VAL A 136 -3.54 -4.68 -3.57
CA VAL A 136 -3.63 -5.99 -4.20
C VAL A 136 -2.92 -7.03 -3.33
N PHE A 137 -3.60 -8.14 -3.11
CA PHE A 137 -3.11 -9.33 -2.44
C PHE A 137 -2.77 -10.36 -3.52
N HIS A 138 -1.58 -10.94 -3.44
CA HIS A 138 -1.09 -11.91 -4.41
C HIS A 138 -1.17 -13.35 -3.88
N ALA A 139 -1.20 -14.31 -4.81
CA ALA A 139 -1.35 -15.73 -4.51
C ALA A 139 -0.08 -16.34 -3.91
N LEU A 140 1.09 -15.82 -4.28
CA LEU A 140 2.40 -16.34 -3.89
C LEU A 140 3.21 -15.26 -3.16
N VAL A 141 4.33 -15.73 -2.60
CA VAL A 141 5.37 -14.88 -2.01
C VAL A 141 5.98 -13.95 -3.07
N ASP A 142 6.15 -12.69 -2.70
CA ASP A 142 6.98 -11.71 -3.38
C ASP A 142 8.46 -12.02 -3.08
N ASP A 143 9.26 -12.25 -4.12
CA ASP A 143 10.70 -12.52 -4.04
C ASP A 143 11.57 -11.26 -3.87
N LEU A 144 10.93 -10.09 -3.74
CA LEU A 144 11.49 -8.80 -3.38
C LEU A 144 12.55 -8.30 -4.37
N GLY A 145 12.43 -8.68 -5.64
CA GLY A 145 13.39 -8.29 -6.68
C GLY A 145 14.66 -9.15 -6.67
N LYS A 146 14.68 -10.24 -5.89
CA LYS A 146 15.87 -11.08 -5.65
C LYS A 146 15.82 -12.43 -6.38
N GLY A 147 14.82 -12.65 -7.23
CA GLY A 147 14.80 -13.78 -8.16
C GLY A 147 16.02 -13.79 -9.09
N GLN A 148 16.54 -14.97 -9.39
CA GLN A 148 17.74 -15.18 -10.21
C GLN A 148 17.43 -16.06 -11.42
N GLY A 149 18.33 -16.04 -12.41
CA GLY A 149 18.19 -16.83 -13.64
C GLY A 149 16.93 -16.45 -14.41
N GLU A 150 16.12 -17.43 -14.79
CA GLU A 150 14.89 -17.22 -15.55
C GLU A 150 13.86 -16.33 -14.83
N ARG A 151 13.95 -16.21 -13.50
CA ARG A 151 13.04 -15.40 -12.68
C ARG A 151 13.44 -13.93 -12.58
N GLU A 152 14.67 -13.57 -12.96
CA GLU A 152 15.26 -12.26 -12.67
C GLU A 152 14.46 -11.11 -13.28
N GLN A 153 14.05 -11.23 -14.55
CA GLN A 153 13.38 -10.14 -15.25
C GLN A 153 12.02 -9.78 -14.64
N GLU A 154 11.23 -10.80 -14.27
CA GLU A 154 9.90 -10.59 -13.70
C GLU A 154 9.99 -10.26 -12.19
N SER A 155 10.98 -10.81 -11.49
CA SER A 155 11.34 -10.44 -10.12
C SER A 155 11.54 -8.93 -9.98
N LYS A 156 12.33 -8.32 -10.89
CA LYS A 156 12.58 -6.87 -10.91
C LYS A 156 11.36 -6.02 -11.30
N LYS A 157 10.23 -6.61 -11.69
CA LYS A 157 9.00 -5.90 -12.10
C LYS A 157 7.84 -6.07 -11.13
N THR A 158 7.64 -7.28 -10.62
CA THR A 158 6.44 -7.64 -9.83
C THR A 158 6.76 -8.50 -8.62
N GLY A 159 8.04 -8.85 -8.42
CA GLY A 159 8.43 -9.76 -7.35
C GLY A 159 8.00 -11.21 -7.57
N ASN A 160 7.53 -11.57 -8.77
CA ASN A 160 6.99 -12.90 -9.07
C ASN A 160 5.89 -13.39 -8.10
N ALA A 161 5.10 -12.48 -7.50
CA ALA A 161 4.10 -12.84 -6.50
C ALA A 161 2.88 -13.60 -7.09
N GLY A 162 2.82 -13.77 -8.41
CA GLY A 162 1.79 -14.55 -9.08
C GLY A 162 0.43 -13.84 -9.14
N ALA A 163 -0.64 -14.63 -9.19
CA ALA A 163 -2.00 -14.15 -9.44
C ALA A 163 -2.51 -13.18 -8.37
N ARG A 164 -3.43 -12.28 -8.74
CA ARG A 164 -4.08 -11.33 -7.84
C ARG A 164 -5.31 -12.01 -7.22
N VAL A 165 -5.29 -12.28 -5.91
CA VAL A 165 -6.37 -13.02 -5.22
C VAL A 165 -7.44 -12.11 -4.63
N ALA A 166 -7.08 -10.88 -4.30
CA ALA A 166 -8.01 -9.87 -3.84
C ALA A 166 -7.45 -8.47 -4.07
N CYS A 167 -8.35 -7.49 -4.18
CA CYS A 167 -7.98 -6.10 -4.31
C CYS A 167 -9.11 -5.20 -3.83
N ALA A 168 -8.76 -3.97 -3.46
CA ALA A 168 -9.74 -2.97 -3.04
C ALA A 168 -9.18 -1.55 -3.26
N VAL A 169 -10.06 -0.62 -3.62
CA VAL A 169 -9.71 0.80 -3.72
C VAL A 169 -9.47 1.37 -2.32
N ILE A 170 -8.42 2.19 -2.19
CA ILE A 170 -8.06 2.91 -0.98
C ILE A 170 -8.85 4.22 -0.97
N GLY A 171 -9.90 4.28 -0.16
CA GLY A 171 -10.69 5.49 0.09
C GLY A 171 -10.16 6.30 1.26
N ILE A 172 -10.72 7.50 1.43
CA ILE A 172 -10.54 8.32 2.64
C ILE A 172 -11.34 7.66 3.77
N ALA A 173 -10.69 7.44 4.92
CA ALA A 173 -11.36 6.89 6.10
C ALA A 173 -12.00 8.01 6.93
N LYS A 174 -13.05 7.66 7.68
CA LYS A 174 -13.57 8.54 8.73
C LYS A 174 -12.51 8.76 9.82
N GLU A 175 -12.54 9.94 10.42
CA GLU A 175 -11.70 10.27 11.59
C GLU A 175 -11.96 9.33 12.77
#